data_AF-E4XCP8-F1
#
_entry.id   AF-E4XCP8-F1
#
_cell.length_a   1.000
_cell.length_b   1.000
_cell.length_c   1.000
_cell.angle_alpha   90.00
_cell.angle_beta   90.00
_cell.angle_gamma   90.00
#
_symmetry.space_group_name_H-M   'P 1'
#
loop_
_entity.id
_entity.type
_entity.pdbx_description
1 polymer ?
#
loop_
_entity_poly.entity_id
_entity_poly.type
_entity_poly.pdbx_seq_one_letter_code
_entity_poly.pdbx_strand_id
1 'polypeptide(L)'
;MFCDWTTGWSLIYRPIDDREKKIVDKIIQSCNVQNMRDTDDVIKNITKIISLPNSSIAFCLDDPNMMKSCQMSSLKQQMTKCVNLEMKNLTRNILDQKASNLSVPISITALIRFAMKNDLAFIDENQKYTFDTILTTLTMMVYPRSMAGLNLNPKKEESDFQQNDVENLLQRVCKKTYLRESGWEMIRKIDYPEPAESSCEFEKVFLNENFVFSRPLTVTGAYLFYPEETVFHQMTLDRIENGEYVLQNAQFSVDHPPVIRIKQKDPYYGNIRMLHNLFIQTGDNFYDDGIIKMRLVNETLFMEKNRWYLLPQAYSLTLTKI
;
A
#
# COMPACT_ATOMS: atom_id res chain seq x y z
N MET A 1 -21.55 -17.56 -11.01
CA MET A 1 -20.52 -17.85 -9.98
C MET A 1 -21.22 -17.62 -8.65
N PHE A 2 -21.73 -18.66 -7.98
CA PHE A 2 -22.23 -18.50 -6.60
C PHE A 2 -21.06 -18.72 -5.63
N CYS A 3 -20.09 -17.81 -5.71
CA CYS A 3 -19.11 -17.63 -4.66
C CYS A 3 -19.71 -16.64 -3.68
N ASP A 4 -19.63 -16.90 -2.37
CA ASP A 4 -19.78 -15.80 -1.44
C ASP A 4 -18.72 -14.73 -1.75
N TRP A 5 -19.01 -13.50 -1.37
CA TRP A 5 -18.16 -12.36 -1.69
C TRP A 5 -16.71 -12.60 -1.21
N THR A 6 -16.53 -13.24 -0.05
CA THR A 6 -15.24 -13.58 0.56
C THR A 6 -14.41 -14.52 -0.31
N THR A 7 -15.06 -15.51 -0.91
CA THR A 7 -14.48 -16.46 -1.84
C THR A 7 -14.11 -15.76 -3.15
N GLY A 8 -15.02 -14.96 -3.71
CA GLY A 8 -14.74 -14.15 -4.90
C GLY A 8 -13.56 -13.20 -4.66
N TRP A 9 -13.52 -12.55 -3.51
CA TRP A 9 -12.44 -11.69 -3.08
C TRP A 9 -11.11 -12.42 -3.00
N SER A 10 -11.08 -13.57 -2.32
CA SER A 10 -9.87 -14.37 -2.16
C SER A 10 -9.32 -14.86 -3.49
N LEU A 11 -10.18 -15.28 -4.42
CA LEU A 11 -9.75 -15.77 -5.73
C LEU A 11 -9.28 -14.65 -6.66
N ILE A 12 -9.86 -13.45 -6.55
CA ILE A 12 -9.59 -12.32 -7.47
C ILE A 12 -8.48 -11.41 -6.95
N TYR A 13 -8.39 -11.19 -5.64
CA TYR A 13 -7.58 -10.12 -5.04
C TYR A 13 -6.62 -10.58 -3.95
N ARG A 14 -6.78 -11.77 -3.37
CA ARG A 14 -5.76 -12.31 -2.45
C ARG A 14 -4.66 -12.99 -3.27
N PRO A 15 -3.39 -12.56 -3.12
CA PRO A 15 -2.26 -13.35 -3.59
C PRO A 15 -2.33 -14.74 -2.97
N ILE A 16 -2.14 -15.77 -3.79
CA ILE A 16 -2.09 -17.14 -3.32
C ILE A 16 -0.78 -17.79 -3.74
N ASP A 17 -0.25 -18.65 -2.89
CA ASP A 17 0.94 -19.45 -3.21
C ASP A 17 0.59 -20.74 -3.98
N ASP A 18 1.60 -21.46 -4.46
CA ASP A 18 1.41 -22.70 -5.21
C ASP A 18 0.70 -23.80 -4.41
N ARG A 19 0.83 -23.79 -3.08
CA ARG A 19 0.18 -24.77 -2.20
C ARG A 19 -1.31 -24.46 -2.09
N GLU A 20 -1.66 -23.20 -1.85
CA GLU A 20 -3.02 -22.69 -1.83
C GLU A 20 -3.70 -22.88 -3.18
N LYS A 21 -2.98 -22.63 -4.27
CA LYS A 21 -3.44 -22.90 -5.64
C LYS A 21 -3.81 -24.37 -5.82
N LYS A 22 -2.95 -25.30 -5.40
CA LYS A 22 -3.24 -26.75 -5.45
C LYS A 22 -4.45 -27.14 -4.60
N ILE A 23 -4.71 -26.45 -3.49
CA ILE A 23 -5.90 -26.68 -2.66
C ILE A 23 -7.14 -26.23 -3.43
N VAL A 24 -7.13 -25.03 -3.99
CA VAL A 24 -8.24 -24.49 -4.80
C VAL A 24 -8.49 -25.38 -6.02
N ASP A 25 -7.44 -25.81 -6.73
CA ASP A 25 -7.55 -26.71 -7.89
C ASP A 25 -8.22 -28.04 -7.52
N LYS A 26 -7.86 -28.64 -6.38
CA LYS A 26 -8.50 -29.87 -5.89
C LYS A 26 -9.98 -29.67 -5.59
N ILE A 27 -10.33 -28.52 -5.00
CA ILE A 27 -11.74 -28.19 -4.71
C ILE A 27 -12.51 -28.04 -6.03
N ILE A 28 -11.96 -27.36 -7.03
CA ILE A 28 -12.58 -27.16 -8.35
C ILE A 28 -12.76 -28.50 -9.09
N GLN A 29 -11.72 -29.35 -9.08
CA GLN A 29 -11.79 -30.70 -9.66
C GLN A 29 -12.88 -31.54 -8.98
N SER A 30 -13.01 -31.45 -7.65
CA SER A 30 -14.08 -32.13 -6.92
C SER A 30 -15.50 -31.61 -7.22
N CYS A 31 -15.60 -30.45 -7.86
CA CYS A 31 -16.85 -29.85 -8.36
C CYS A 31 -17.12 -30.18 -9.85
N ASN A 32 -16.35 -31.09 -10.46
CA ASN A 32 -16.51 -31.51 -11.87
C ASN A 32 -16.33 -30.37 -12.89
N VAL A 33 -15.65 -29.28 -12.51
CA VAL A 33 -15.33 -28.17 -13.41
C VAL A 33 -14.02 -28.47 -14.13
N GLN A 34 -14.09 -28.78 -15.43
CA GLN A 34 -12.91 -29.16 -16.22
C GLN A 34 -12.12 -27.94 -16.75
N ASN A 35 -12.76 -26.80 -16.97
CA ASN A 35 -12.10 -25.60 -17.48
C ASN A 35 -12.81 -24.33 -17.02
N MET A 36 -12.12 -23.46 -16.26
CA MET A 36 -12.70 -22.19 -15.78
C MET A 36 -12.81 -21.11 -16.85
N ARG A 37 -12.20 -21.31 -18.03
CA ARG A 37 -12.29 -20.36 -19.15
C ARG A 37 -13.61 -20.42 -19.90
N ASP A 38 -14.44 -21.43 -19.64
CA ASP A 38 -15.76 -21.61 -20.27
C ASP A 38 -16.84 -21.10 -19.31
N THR A 39 -17.12 -19.80 -19.37
CA THR A 39 -17.82 -19.05 -18.31
C THR A 39 -19.23 -19.55 -18.03
N ASP A 40 -19.92 -20.17 -18.97
CA ASP A 40 -21.36 -20.49 -18.82
C ASP A 40 -21.60 -21.86 -18.16
N ASP A 41 -20.81 -22.89 -18.48
CA ASP A 41 -20.94 -24.23 -17.88
C ASP A 41 -20.38 -24.28 -16.45
N VAL A 42 -19.39 -23.44 -16.14
CA VAL A 42 -18.78 -23.29 -14.81
C VAL A 42 -19.80 -22.76 -13.79
N ILE A 43 -20.69 -21.87 -14.21
CA ILE A 43 -21.68 -21.24 -13.32
C ILE A 43 -22.76 -22.23 -12.88
N LYS A 44 -23.12 -23.18 -13.75
CA LYS A 44 -24.17 -24.17 -13.49
C LYS A 44 -23.71 -25.30 -12.56
N ASN A 45 -22.42 -25.63 -12.58
CA ASN A 45 -21.85 -26.77 -11.85
C ASN A 45 -21.26 -26.41 -10.46
N ILE A 46 -20.91 -25.14 -10.21
CA ILE A 46 -20.40 -24.71 -8.90
C ILE A 46 -21.57 -24.45 -7.94
N THR A 47 -21.94 -25.48 -7.16
CA THR A 47 -22.85 -25.40 -6.01
C THR A 47 -22.12 -25.43 -4.66
N LYS A 48 -20.82 -25.78 -4.65
CA LYS A 48 -19.97 -25.75 -3.44
C LYS A 48 -19.22 -24.43 -3.34
N ILE A 49 -19.44 -23.73 -2.24
CA ILE A 49 -18.70 -22.52 -1.84
C ILE A 49 -17.24 -22.93 -1.55
N ILE A 50 -16.27 -22.29 -2.22
CA ILE A 50 -14.83 -22.48 -1.96
C ILE A 50 -14.46 -21.64 -0.73
N SER A 51 -14.75 -22.13 0.48
CA SER A 51 -14.29 -21.46 1.69
C SER A 51 -12.81 -21.74 1.92
N LEU A 52 -11.96 -20.75 1.66
CA LEU A 52 -10.58 -20.75 2.16
C LEU A 52 -10.61 -20.34 3.63
N PRO A 53 -9.83 -20.99 4.52
CA PRO A 53 -9.72 -20.53 5.90
C PRO A 53 -9.25 -19.07 5.90
N ASN A 54 -9.96 -18.22 6.64
CA ASN A 54 -9.58 -16.84 6.86
C ASN A 54 -8.16 -16.83 7.45
N SER A 55 -7.22 -16.14 6.79
CA SER A 55 -6.08 -15.60 7.51
C SER A 55 -6.66 -14.67 8.57
N SER A 56 -6.33 -14.92 9.83
CA SER A 56 -6.92 -14.29 11.01
C SER A 56 -6.88 -12.76 10.99
N ILE A 57 -7.87 -12.11 10.39
CA ILE A 57 -8.17 -10.69 10.56
C ILE A 57 -9.69 -10.58 10.55
N ALA A 58 -10.25 -10.06 11.64
CA ALA A 58 -11.68 -9.88 11.82
C ALA A 58 -12.24 -8.98 10.71
N PHE A 59 -13.01 -9.55 9.79
CA PHE A 59 -13.86 -8.81 8.85
C PHE A 59 -15.29 -8.86 9.39
N CYS A 60 -15.87 -7.71 9.73
CA CYS A 60 -17.29 -7.61 10.07
C CYS A 60 -18.10 -7.30 8.79
N LEU A 61 -19.16 -8.07 8.54
CA LEU A 61 -19.73 -8.36 7.22
C LEU A 61 -21.05 -7.64 6.88
N ASP A 62 -21.50 -6.67 7.70
CA ASP A 62 -22.82 -6.05 7.51
C ASP A 62 -22.73 -4.52 7.32
N ASP A 63 -22.41 -4.03 6.11
CA ASP A 63 -22.63 -2.61 5.73
C ASP A 63 -23.45 -2.47 4.43
N PRO A 64 -24.67 -1.87 4.49
CA PRO A 64 -25.55 -1.65 3.34
C PRO A 64 -25.08 -0.57 2.34
N ASN A 65 -23.86 -0.02 2.43
CA ASN A 65 -23.43 1.13 1.62
C ASN A 65 -22.39 0.83 0.52
N MET A 66 -22.30 -0.40 0.02
CA MET A 66 -21.42 -0.81 -1.10
C MET A 66 -21.69 -0.13 -2.47
N MET A 67 -22.50 0.93 -2.55
CA MET A 67 -22.73 1.70 -3.77
C MET A 67 -22.61 3.20 -3.54
N LYS A 68 -21.58 3.84 -4.15
CA LYS A 68 -21.64 5.17 -4.80
C LYS A 68 -20.30 5.53 -5.45
N SER A 69 -20.17 5.22 -6.75
CA SER A 69 -19.05 5.56 -7.64
C SER A 69 -19.21 6.92 -8.34
N CYS A 70 -19.69 7.95 -7.64
CA CYS A 70 -20.05 9.24 -8.26
C CYS A 70 -19.15 10.44 -7.87
N GLN A 71 -17.90 10.21 -7.47
CA GLN A 71 -16.91 11.27 -7.22
C GLN A 71 -15.58 11.08 -7.96
N MET A 72 -15.52 10.23 -8.99
CA MET A 72 -14.33 10.15 -9.85
C MET A 72 -14.13 11.44 -10.68
N SER A 73 -15.19 12.24 -10.87
CA SER A 73 -15.16 13.50 -11.62
C SER A 73 -14.43 14.64 -10.89
N SER A 74 -14.39 14.63 -9.56
CA SER A 74 -13.67 15.65 -8.78
C SER A 74 -12.15 15.39 -8.73
N LEU A 75 -11.72 14.13 -8.81
CA LEU A 75 -10.30 13.76 -8.97
C LEU A 75 -9.74 14.35 -10.28
N LYS A 76 -10.48 14.16 -11.39
CA LYS A 76 -10.09 14.58 -12.74
C LYS A 76 -9.99 16.10 -12.91
N GLN A 77 -10.79 16.89 -12.18
CA GLN A 77 -10.70 18.37 -12.20
C GLN A 77 -9.62 18.94 -11.27
N GLN A 78 -9.19 18.19 -10.24
CA GLN A 78 -8.25 18.67 -9.22
C GLN A 78 -6.82 18.15 -9.42
N MET A 79 -6.64 17.07 -10.18
CA MET A 79 -5.34 16.53 -10.62
C MET A 79 -4.64 17.36 -11.70
N THR A 80 -5.31 18.37 -12.27
CA THR A 80 -4.78 19.27 -13.32
C THR A 80 -3.51 20.04 -12.93
N LYS A 81 -3.00 19.90 -11.69
CA LYS A 81 -1.70 20.44 -11.24
C LYS A 81 -0.52 19.45 -11.32
N CYS A 82 -0.72 18.17 -11.62
CA CYS A 82 0.33 17.12 -11.59
C CYS A 82 0.79 16.67 -12.98
N VAL A 83 0.90 17.58 -13.94
CA VAL A 83 1.53 17.28 -15.23
C VAL A 83 3.05 17.34 -15.01
N ASN A 84 3.72 16.18 -15.06
CA ASN A 84 5.17 15.93 -14.92
C ASN A 84 5.73 15.73 -13.50
N LEU A 85 5.53 14.54 -12.95
CA LEU A 85 6.34 13.98 -11.85
C LEU A 85 7.63 13.40 -12.43
N GLU A 86 8.62 14.25 -12.69
CA GLU A 86 10.00 13.81 -12.97
C GLU A 86 10.79 13.64 -11.67
N MET A 87 11.38 12.45 -11.48
CA MET A 87 11.98 11.99 -10.22
C MET A 87 13.34 12.59 -9.86
N LYS A 88 13.60 13.81 -10.30
CA LYS A 88 14.61 14.69 -9.71
C LYS A 88 13.99 15.88 -8.94
N ASN A 89 12.66 16.07 -9.02
CA ASN A 89 11.93 17.23 -8.47
C ASN A 89 10.55 16.86 -7.89
N LEU A 90 10.42 15.74 -7.15
CA LEU A 90 9.12 15.33 -6.59
C LEU A 90 8.56 16.33 -5.54
N THR A 91 9.36 17.26 -5.04
CA THR A 91 8.93 18.33 -4.12
C THR A 91 7.99 19.37 -4.73
N ARG A 92 7.84 19.43 -6.07
CA ARG A 92 6.98 20.43 -6.73
C ARG A 92 5.53 19.96 -6.95
N ASN A 93 5.26 18.65 -6.95
CA ASN A 93 3.98 18.07 -7.39
C ASN A 93 3.44 17.05 -6.36
N ILE A 94 3.29 17.44 -5.10
CA ILE A 94 2.82 16.55 -4.04
C ILE A 94 1.30 16.51 -4.03
N LEU A 95 0.73 15.30 -4.09
CA LEU A 95 -0.73 15.10 -4.15
C LEU A 95 -1.37 15.28 -2.78
N ASP A 96 -2.45 16.06 -2.73
CA ASP A 96 -3.31 16.20 -1.55
C ASP A 96 -4.38 15.12 -1.56
N GLN A 97 -4.29 14.15 -0.64
CA GLN A 97 -5.31 13.13 -0.47
C GLN A 97 -6.58 13.67 0.19
N LYS A 98 -6.54 14.86 0.82
CA LYS A 98 -7.64 15.46 1.61
C LYS A 98 -8.21 14.45 2.62
N ALA A 99 -9.52 14.42 2.84
CA ALA A 99 -10.20 13.47 3.72
C ALA A 99 -10.36 12.07 3.09
N SER A 100 -9.40 11.61 2.29
CA SER A 100 -9.43 10.27 1.69
C SER A 100 -8.27 9.42 2.19
N ASN A 101 -8.54 8.17 2.58
CA ASN A 101 -7.54 7.17 2.97
C ASN A 101 -6.75 6.57 1.77
N LEU A 102 -6.10 7.42 0.95
CA LEU A 102 -5.37 7.05 -0.28
C LEU A 102 -3.84 7.06 -0.14
N SER A 103 -3.32 7.31 1.05
CA SER A 103 -1.90 7.49 1.31
C SER A 103 -1.06 6.30 0.84
N VAL A 104 -1.55 5.09 1.07
CA VAL A 104 -0.92 3.85 0.62
C VAL A 104 -0.88 3.73 -0.90
N PRO A 105 -2.01 3.72 -1.64
CA PRO A 105 -1.95 3.62 -3.10
C PRO A 105 -1.24 4.81 -3.77
N ILE A 106 -1.26 6.00 -3.18
CA ILE A 106 -0.45 7.15 -3.64
C ILE A 106 1.05 6.82 -3.53
N SER A 107 1.51 6.38 -2.35
CA SER A 107 2.93 6.05 -2.15
C SER A 107 3.39 4.93 -3.09
N ILE A 108 2.58 3.89 -3.30
CA ILE A 108 2.90 2.78 -4.19
C ILE A 108 2.92 3.22 -5.66
N THR A 109 2.02 4.13 -6.06
CA THR A 109 2.06 4.73 -7.41
C THR A 109 3.39 5.45 -7.65
N ALA A 110 3.90 6.18 -6.65
CA ALA A 110 5.20 6.81 -6.74
C ALA A 110 6.33 5.77 -6.93
N LEU A 111 6.31 4.66 -6.19
CA LEU A 111 7.30 3.59 -6.35
C LEU A 111 7.25 2.95 -7.75
N ILE A 112 6.05 2.64 -8.26
CA ILE A 112 5.88 2.03 -9.58
C ILE A 112 6.42 2.95 -10.68
N ARG A 113 6.08 4.25 -10.64
CA ARG A 113 6.61 5.21 -11.62
C ARG A 113 8.13 5.31 -11.56
N PHE A 114 8.72 5.17 -10.38
CA PHE A 114 10.17 5.15 -10.22
C PHE A 114 10.77 3.93 -10.88
N ALA A 115 10.23 2.76 -10.60
CA ALA A 115 10.72 1.51 -11.15
C ALA A 115 10.56 1.48 -12.68
N MET A 116 9.43 1.96 -13.23
CA MET A 116 9.23 2.07 -14.67
C MET A 116 10.31 2.92 -15.34
N LYS A 117 10.59 4.10 -14.77
CA LYS A 117 11.56 5.03 -15.35
C LYS A 117 13.00 4.53 -15.20
N ASN A 118 13.37 4.05 -14.01
CA ASN A 118 14.77 3.79 -13.68
C ASN A 118 15.17 2.33 -13.89
N ASP A 119 14.29 1.37 -13.58
CA ASP A 119 14.62 -0.05 -13.72
C ASP A 119 14.33 -0.53 -15.15
N LEU A 120 13.26 -0.04 -15.79
CA LEU A 120 12.89 -0.43 -17.15
C LEU A 120 13.36 0.53 -18.24
N ALA A 121 13.81 1.73 -17.88
CA ALA A 121 14.11 2.83 -18.82
C ALA A 121 12.90 3.20 -19.70
N PHE A 122 11.68 3.09 -19.16
CA PHE A 122 10.46 3.39 -19.90
C PHE A 122 10.17 4.90 -19.94
N ILE A 123 9.86 5.42 -21.13
CA ILE A 123 9.51 6.82 -21.38
C ILE A 123 8.03 6.88 -21.80
N ASP A 124 7.20 7.54 -20.99
CA ASP A 124 5.76 7.69 -21.24
C ASP A 124 5.48 8.90 -22.15
N GLU A 125 5.93 8.83 -23.41
CA GLU A 125 5.81 9.94 -24.37
C GLU A 125 4.35 10.37 -24.61
N ASN A 126 3.44 9.40 -24.62
CA ASN A 126 2.01 9.62 -24.89
C ASN A 126 1.19 9.93 -23.62
N GLN A 127 1.83 10.10 -22.46
CA GLN A 127 1.18 10.37 -21.18
C GLN A 127 0.04 9.38 -20.87
N LYS A 128 0.27 8.09 -21.13
CA LYS A 128 -0.71 7.02 -20.85
C LYS A 128 -0.54 6.47 -19.45
N TYR A 129 0.69 6.42 -18.98
CA TYR A 129 1.07 5.93 -17.66
C TYR A 129 1.24 7.07 -16.67
N THR A 130 0.34 8.06 -16.71
CA THR A 130 0.33 9.16 -15.73
C THR A 130 0.14 8.64 -14.31
N PHE A 131 0.50 9.46 -13.32
CA PHE A 131 0.27 9.11 -11.92
C PHE A 131 -1.21 8.76 -11.68
N ASP A 132 -2.13 9.56 -12.23
CA ASP A 132 -3.57 9.37 -12.07
C ASP A 132 -4.04 8.07 -12.70
N THR A 133 -3.53 7.73 -13.90
CA THR A 133 -3.88 6.48 -14.57
C THR A 133 -3.44 5.27 -13.74
N ILE A 134 -2.22 5.30 -13.21
CA ILE A 134 -1.69 4.21 -12.38
C ILE A 134 -2.44 4.14 -11.05
N LEU A 135 -2.67 5.27 -10.38
CA LEU A 135 -3.41 5.34 -9.12
C LEU A 135 -4.85 4.83 -9.27
N THR A 136 -5.53 5.22 -10.36
CA THR A 136 -6.89 4.76 -10.67
C THR A 136 -6.87 3.25 -10.92
N THR A 137 -5.88 2.76 -11.66
CA THR A 137 -5.71 1.32 -11.91
C THR A 137 -5.49 0.55 -10.62
N LEU A 138 -4.64 1.06 -9.72
CA LEU A 138 -4.41 0.47 -8.40
C LEU A 138 -5.71 0.38 -7.59
N THR A 139 -6.43 1.50 -7.49
CA THR A 139 -7.58 1.66 -6.59
C THR A 139 -8.90 1.13 -7.13
N MET A 140 -8.98 0.81 -8.43
CA MET A 140 -10.20 0.30 -9.08
C MET A 140 -10.06 -1.11 -9.64
N MET A 141 -8.86 -1.52 -10.07
CA MET A 141 -8.67 -2.80 -10.76
C MET A 141 -7.75 -3.77 -10.02
N VAL A 142 -6.61 -3.28 -9.52
CA VAL A 142 -5.62 -4.12 -8.84
C VAL A 142 -6.10 -4.50 -7.45
N TYR A 143 -6.50 -3.51 -6.66
CA TYR A 143 -7.00 -3.69 -5.30
C TYR A 143 -8.15 -2.69 -5.03
N PRO A 144 -9.38 -3.01 -5.49
CA PRO A 144 -10.49 -2.09 -5.50
C PRO A 144 -10.86 -1.64 -4.09
N ARG A 145 -10.85 -0.32 -3.89
CA ARG A 145 -11.17 0.33 -2.62
C ARG A 145 -12.49 -0.13 -2.01
N SER A 146 -13.54 -0.16 -2.82
CA SER A 146 -14.91 -0.48 -2.40
C SER A 146 -15.08 -1.91 -1.90
N MET A 147 -14.09 -2.77 -2.15
CA MET A 147 -14.08 -4.16 -1.74
C MET A 147 -13.07 -4.42 -0.61
N ALA A 148 -12.03 -3.59 -0.48
CA ALA A 148 -11.09 -3.64 0.64
C ALA A 148 -11.56 -2.89 1.92
N GLY A 149 -12.87 -2.59 2.04
CA GLY A 149 -13.41 -1.85 3.18
C GLY A 149 -13.05 -0.35 3.22
N LEU A 150 -12.50 0.20 2.13
CA LEU A 150 -12.11 1.61 2.02
C LEU A 150 -13.32 2.45 1.59
N ASN A 151 -14.31 2.55 2.48
CA ASN A 151 -15.46 3.44 2.34
C ASN A 151 -14.99 4.90 2.30
N LEU A 152 -15.55 5.69 1.37
CA LEU A 152 -15.20 7.11 1.18
C LEU A 152 -15.74 8.02 2.29
N ASN A 153 -16.70 7.52 3.08
CA ASN A 153 -17.22 8.14 4.29
C ASN A 153 -17.42 7.04 5.35
N PRO A 154 -16.34 6.52 5.98
CA PRO A 154 -16.51 5.48 6.97
C PRO A 154 -17.34 6.02 8.13
N LYS A 155 -18.29 5.23 8.64
CA LYS A 155 -18.81 5.47 9.98
C LYS A 155 -17.66 5.40 10.99
N LYS A 156 -17.85 5.96 12.18
CA LYS A 156 -16.84 5.92 13.25
C LYS A 156 -16.46 4.47 13.62
N GLU A 157 -17.33 3.50 13.39
CA GLU A 157 -17.03 2.07 13.56
C GLU A 157 -16.24 1.46 12.38
N GLU A 158 -16.26 2.07 11.19
CA GLU A 158 -15.60 1.59 9.96
C GLU A 158 -14.18 2.15 9.80
N SER A 159 -13.83 3.26 10.46
CA SER A 159 -12.47 3.82 10.45
C SER A 159 -11.45 2.87 11.07
N ASP A 160 -11.87 2.06 12.05
CA ASP A 160 -11.02 1.09 12.75
C ASP A 160 -10.64 -0.11 11.86
N PHE A 161 -11.42 -0.37 10.80
CA PHE A 161 -11.20 -1.48 9.86
C PHE A 161 -10.36 -1.09 8.63
N GLN A 162 -10.05 0.20 8.43
CA GLN A 162 -9.23 0.66 7.31
C GLN A 162 -7.73 0.58 7.62
N GLN A 163 -7.27 -0.58 8.11
CA GLN A 163 -5.85 -0.92 8.10
C GLN A 163 -5.43 -1.10 6.65
N ASN A 164 -5.05 0.02 6.04
CA ASN A 164 -4.43 0.16 4.74
C ASN A 164 -3.08 -0.56 4.78
N ASP A 165 -3.11 -1.89 4.71
CA ASP A 165 -1.92 -2.71 4.82
C ASP A 165 -1.12 -2.59 3.51
N VAL A 166 -0.03 -1.82 3.62
CA VAL A 166 0.94 -1.58 2.54
C VAL A 166 1.42 -2.90 1.95
N GLU A 167 1.61 -3.93 2.79
CA GLU A 167 2.06 -5.23 2.31
C GLU A 167 1.00 -5.90 1.44
N ASN A 168 -0.28 -5.84 1.81
CA ASN A 168 -1.35 -6.45 1.00
C ASN A 168 -1.42 -5.82 -0.39
N LEU A 169 -1.33 -4.49 -0.49
CA LEU A 169 -1.31 -3.83 -1.80
C LEU A 169 -0.03 -4.16 -2.58
N LEU A 170 1.15 -4.11 -1.96
CA LEU A 170 2.42 -4.47 -2.62
C LEU A 170 2.42 -5.94 -3.09
N GLN A 171 1.93 -6.85 -2.26
CA GLN A 171 1.78 -8.26 -2.63
C GLN A 171 0.81 -8.41 -3.80
N ARG A 172 -0.32 -7.71 -3.80
CA ARG A 172 -1.27 -7.76 -4.92
C ARG A 172 -0.70 -7.14 -6.20
N VAL A 173 0.13 -6.10 -6.08
CA VAL A 173 0.84 -5.51 -7.22
C VAL A 173 1.82 -6.51 -7.80
N CYS A 174 2.65 -7.16 -6.98
CA CYS A 174 3.71 -8.02 -7.49
C CYS A 174 3.29 -9.47 -7.78
N LYS A 175 2.26 -9.99 -7.11
CA LYS A 175 1.84 -11.40 -7.23
C LYS A 175 0.54 -11.56 -7.98
N LYS A 176 0.43 -12.68 -8.69
CA LYS A 176 -0.82 -13.14 -9.30
C LYS A 176 -1.79 -13.62 -8.23
N THR A 177 -3.07 -13.60 -8.55
CA THR A 177 -4.11 -14.27 -7.77
C THR A 177 -4.52 -15.54 -8.50
N TYR A 178 -5.53 -16.25 -7.99
CA TYR A 178 -6.02 -17.43 -8.70
C TYR A 178 -6.60 -17.09 -10.08
N LEU A 179 -7.36 -15.98 -10.15
CA LEU A 179 -8.11 -15.59 -11.35
C LEU A 179 -7.53 -14.40 -12.13
N ARG A 180 -6.51 -13.72 -11.59
CA ARG A 180 -5.93 -12.53 -12.24
C ARG A 180 -4.41 -12.54 -12.23
N GLU A 181 -3.88 -11.92 -13.29
CA GLU A 181 -2.47 -11.56 -13.36
C GLU A 181 -2.08 -10.59 -12.24
N SER A 182 -0.77 -10.39 -12.05
CA SER A 182 -0.24 -9.46 -11.05
C SER A 182 -0.73 -8.03 -11.33
N GLY A 183 -0.82 -7.21 -10.29
CA GLY A 183 -1.21 -5.83 -10.47
C GLY A 183 -0.24 -5.05 -11.35
N TRP A 184 1.05 -5.39 -11.30
CA TRP A 184 2.06 -4.87 -12.21
C TRP A 184 1.73 -5.21 -13.67
N GLU A 185 1.38 -6.47 -13.97
CA GLU A 185 1.04 -6.87 -15.34
C GLU A 185 -0.23 -6.16 -15.84
N MET A 186 -1.20 -5.95 -14.95
CA MET A 186 -2.40 -5.15 -15.25
C MET A 186 -2.04 -3.68 -15.54
N ILE A 187 -1.11 -3.10 -14.78
CA ILE A 187 -0.63 -1.73 -14.99
C ILE A 187 0.16 -1.65 -16.29
N ARG A 188 1.08 -2.59 -16.53
CA ARG A 188 1.92 -2.65 -17.72
C ARG A 188 1.08 -2.66 -18.98
N LYS A 189 -0.06 -3.36 -18.99
CA LYS A 189 -0.98 -3.48 -20.13
C LYS A 189 -2.08 -2.41 -20.21
N ILE A 190 -1.93 -1.28 -19.49
CA ILE A 190 -2.93 -0.19 -19.53
C ILE A 190 -3.12 0.36 -20.95
N ASP A 191 -2.05 0.63 -21.70
CA ASP A 191 -2.12 1.20 -23.06
C ASP A 191 -0.87 0.84 -23.89
N TYR A 192 -0.82 1.31 -25.14
CA TYR A 192 0.34 1.16 -26.02
C TYR A 192 1.08 2.51 -26.22
N PRO A 193 2.44 2.52 -26.26
CA PRO A 193 3.35 1.40 -26.04
C PRO A 193 3.42 0.99 -24.57
N GLU A 194 3.45 -0.31 -24.31
CA GLU A 194 3.59 -0.85 -22.95
C GLU A 194 5.06 -0.92 -22.51
N PRO A 195 5.36 -0.82 -21.20
CA PRO A 195 6.68 -1.13 -20.67
C PRO A 195 7.08 -2.57 -20.99
N ALA A 196 8.40 -2.78 -21.08
CA ALA A 196 8.98 -4.11 -21.30
C ALA A 196 8.45 -5.14 -20.29
N GLU A 197 8.24 -6.36 -20.76
CA GLU A 197 7.87 -7.48 -19.90
C GLU A 197 8.88 -7.61 -18.75
N SER A 198 8.37 -7.73 -17.53
CA SER A 198 9.17 -7.60 -16.32
C SER A 198 8.49 -8.24 -15.12
N SER A 199 9.27 -8.74 -14.18
CA SER A 199 8.81 -9.15 -12.85
C SER A 199 8.73 -7.93 -11.91
N CYS A 200 7.86 -8.03 -10.90
CA CYS A 200 7.73 -7.06 -9.82
C CYS A 200 8.10 -7.74 -8.52
N GLU A 201 8.98 -7.10 -7.75
CA GLU A 201 9.35 -7.54 -6.41
C GLU A 201 9.33 -6.33 -5.47
N PHE A 202 9.02 -6.60 -4.21
CA PHE A 202 9.12 -5.60 -3.15
C PHE A 202 9.91 -6.17 -1.98
N GLU A 203 10.66 -5.31 -1.30
CA GLU A 203 11.47 -5.65 -0.15
C GLU A 203 11.05 -4.80 1.05
N LYS A 204 11.11 -5.41 2.24
CA LYS A 204 11.02 -4.69 3.51
C LYS A 204 12.41 -4.24 3.91
N VAL A 205 12.54 -2.95 4.19
CA VAL A 205 13.78 -2.28 4.57
C VAL A 205 13.61 -1.67 5.96
N PHE A 206 14.67 -1.67 6.76
CA PHE A 206 14.69 -1.06 8.08
C PHE A 206 15.43 0.27 8.07
N LEU A 207 14.71 1.36 8.33
CA LEU A 207 15.27 2.68 8.58
C LEU A 207 16.03 2.69 9.91
N ASN A 208 17.16 3.37 9.92
CA ASN A 208 18.01 3.59 11.09
C ASN A 208 19.01 4.73 10.81
N GLU A 209 19.81 5.08 11.82
CA GLU A 209 20.78 6.18 11.72
C GLU A 209 21.84 5.99 10.62
N ASN A 210 22.16 4.75 10.25
CA ASN A 210 23.15 4.39 9.23
C ASN A 210 22.50 4.03 7.88
N PHE A 211 21.18 4.23 7.75
CA PHE A 211 20.46 3.88 6.54
C PHE A 211 20.97 4.67 5.33
N VAL A 212 21.33 3.96 4.26
CA VAL A 212 21.79 4.55 3.00
C VAL A 212 20.65 4.54 2.00
N PHE A 213 20.24 5.72 1.56
CA PHE A 213 19.19 5.87 0.56
C PHE A 213 19.67 5.43 -0.82
N SER A 214 18.97 4.48 -1.43
CA SER A 214 19.24 3.99 -2.78
C SER A 214 18.12 4.33 -3.77
N ARG A 215 16.87 4.27 -3.32
CA ARG A 215 15.67 4.51 -4.12
C ARG A 215 14.49 4.90 -3.22
N PRO A 216 13.42 5.49 -3.79
CA PRO A 216 12.25 5.86 -3.01
C PRO A 216 11.65 4.68 -2.26
N LEU A 217 11.19 4.95 -1.04
CA LEU A 217 10.51 3.98 -0.19
C LEU A 217 9.13 4.48 0.20
N THR A 218 8.19 3.57 0.39
CA THR A 218 6.96 3.88 1.12
C THR A 218 7.23 3.68 2.62
N VAL A 219 6.94 4.71 3.43
CA VAL A 219 7.21 4.74 4.88
C VAL A 219 5.97 5.13 5.65
N THR A 220 5.81 4.62 6.87
CA THR A 220 4.67 4.97 7.73
C THR A 220 5.12 6.01 8.76
N GLY A 221 4.51 7.19 8.73
CA GLY A 221 4.65 8.19 9.76
C GLY A 221 3.61 8.00 10.87
N ALA A 222 4.00 8.27 12.10
CA ALA A 222 3.14 8.35 13.28
C ALA A 222 3.10 9.80 13.77
N TYR A 223 1.91 10.31 14.06
CA TYR A 223 1.69 11.66 14.57
C TYR A 223 0.72 11.63 15.75
N LEU A 224 1.07 12.33 16.83
CA LEU A 224 0.24 12.42 18.03
C LEU A 224 -0.54 13.74 18.04
N PHE A 225 -1.85 13.67 17.77
CA PHE A 225 -2.78 14.78 17.86
C PHE A 225 -3.17 15.10 19.30
N TYR A 226 -3.69 16.31 19.53
CA TYR A 226 -4.37 16.67 20.77
C TYR A 226 -5.89 16.49 20.59
N PRO A 227 -6.62 15.79 21.49
CA PRO A 227 -6.17 15.17 22.74
C PRO A 227 -5.84 13.67 22.57
N GLU A 228 -4.56 13.36 22.35
CA GLU A 228 -3.90 12.03 22.51
C GLU A 228 -4.32 10.92 21.54
N GLU A 229 -4.74 11.29 20.33
CA GLU A 229 -4.96 10.32 19.25
C GLU A 229 -3.70 10.18 18.38
N THR A 230 -3.18 8.96 18.27
CA THR A 230 -2.07 8.66 17.35
C THR A 230 -2.63 8.27 15.99
N VAL A 231 -2.20 8.98 14.96
CA VAL A 231 -2.58 8.72 13.57
C VAL A 231 -1.38 8.20 12.81
N PHE A 232 -1.62 7.18 11.99
CA PHE A 232 -0.64 6.64 11.07
C PHE A 232 -0.93 7.09 9.65
N HIS A 233 0.10 7.55 8.95
CA HIS A 233 -0.02 8.06 7.60
C HIS A 233 1.10 7.54 6.71
N GLN A 234 0.77 7.04 5.53
CA GLN A 234 1.76 6.56 4.58
C GLN A 234 2.35 7.72 3.76
N MET A 235 3.67 7.80 3.72
CA MET A 235 4.44 8.82 3.01
C MET A 235 5.41 8.16 2.03
N THR A 236 5.97 8.96 1.13
CA THR A 236 7.06 8.51 0.26
C THR A 236 8.37 9.15 0.72
N LEU A 237 9.34 8.33 1.12
CA LEU A 237 10.72 8.77 1.31
C LEU A 237 11.35 9.01 -0.06
N ASP A 238 11.69 10.25 -0.35
CA ASP A 238 12.20 10.69 -1.65
C ASP A 238 13.72 10.65 -1.74
N ARG A 239 14.39 11.07 -0.66
CA ARG A 239 15.86 11.15 -0.57
C ARG A 239 16.30 11.40 0.87
N ILE A 240 17.61 11.34 1.08
CA ILE A 240 18.26 11.84 2.29
C ILE A 240 19.09 13.07 1.94
N GLU A 241 18.95 14.14 2.72
CA GLU A 241 19.68 15.39 2.54
C GLU A 241 20.17 15.87 3.91
N ASN A 242 21.49 16.06 4.07
CA ASN A 242 22.10 16.53 5.33
C ASN A 242 21.73 15.69 6.59
N GLY A 243 21.59 14.37 6.43
CA GLY A 243 21.21 13.47 7.53
C GLY A 243 19.71 13.52 7.89
N GLU A 244 18.88 14.09 7.02
CA GLU A 244 17.42 14.13 7.15
C GLU A 244 16.76 13.30 6.06
N TYR A 245 15.78 12.48 6.46
CA TYR A 245 14.77 11.93 5.58
C TYR A 245 13.91 13.05 5.02
N VAL A 246 13.84 13.15 3.69
CA VAL A 246 12.93 14.07 3.00
C VAL A 246 11.72 13.28 2.52
N LEU A 247 10.58 13.52 3.16
CA LEU A 247 9.33 12.78 2.97
C LEU A 247 8.31 13.62 2.22
N GLN A 248 7.57 12.98 1.32
CA GLN A 248 6.38 13.55 0.70
C GLN A 248 5.16 13.13 1.49
N ASN A 249 4.46 14.12 2.02
CA ASN A 249 3.25 13.97 2.78
C ASN A 249 2.03 14.19 1.88
N ALA A 250 1.25 13.15 1.67
CA ALA A 250 0.05 13.24 0.86
C ALA A 250 -1.12 13.89 1.63
N GLN A 251 -1.05 13.99 2.95
CA GLN A 251 -2.07 14.61 3.79
C GLN A 251 -1.58 15.96 4.33
N PHE A 252 -1.64 17.00 3.49
CA PHE A 252 -1.16 18.31 3.89
C PHE A 252 -2.30 19.26 4.28
N SER A 253 -2.14 19.91 5.43
CA SER A 253 -2.99 20.97 5.97
C SER A 253 -2.12 22.18 6.30
N VAL A 254 -2.69 23.26 6.85
CA VAL A 254 -1.88 24.40 7.33
C VAL A 254 -0.79 23.95 8.32
N ASP A 255 -1.07 22.92 9.10
CA ASP A 255 -0.17 22.38 10.14
C ASP A 255 0.71 21.21 9.67
N HIS A 256 0.48 20.71 8.45
CA HIS A 256 1.21 19.57 7.90
C HIS A 256 1.71 19.92 6.51
N PRO A 257 2.98 20.36 6.37
CA PRO A 257 3.50 20.76 5.08
C PRO A 257 3.55 19.55 4.12
N PRO A 258 3.57 19.82 2.79
CA PRO A 258 3.67 18.76 1.79
C PRO A 258 5.02 18.02 1.88
N VAL A 259 6.06 18.68 2.37
CA VAL A 259 7.38 18.08 2.61
C VAL A 259 7.64 18.03 4.10
N ILE A 260 7.89 16.83 4.63
CA ILE A 260 8.28 16.60 6.01
C ILE A 260 9.76 16.23 6.04
N ARG A 261 10.51 16.80 6.97
CA ARG A 261 11.92 16.50 7.21
C ARG A 261 12.08 15.90 8.60
N ILE A 262 12.70 14.72 8.69
CA ILE A 262 12.94 14.01 9.95
C ILE A 262 14.41 13.59 9.98
N LYS A 263 15.13 13.89 11.06
CA LYS A 263 16.55 13.51 11.16
C LYS A 263 16.68 11.99 11.28
N GLN A 264 17.69 11.40 10.66
CA GLN A 264 17.97 9.96 10.79
C GLN A 264 18.26 9.52 12.23
N LYS A 265 18.70 10.47 13.07
CA LYS A 265 18.99 10.26 14.49
C LYS A 265 17.78 10.53 15.41
N ASP A 266 16.67 11.02 14.86
CA ASP A 266 15.46 11.19 15.64
C ASP A 266 14.90 9.81 16.05
N PRO A 267 14.15 9.74 17.16
CA PRO A 267 13.53 8.50 17.57
C PRO A 267 12.53 7.98 16.53
N TYR A 268 12.36 6.66 16.50
CA TYR A 268 11.37 5.96 15.68
C TYR A 268 10.16 5.57 16.52
N TYR A 269 9.00 5.45 15.89
CA TYR A 269 7.82 4.92 16.53
C TYR A 269 7.98 3.41 16.76
N GLY A 270 7.85 2.98 18.01
CA GLY A 270 7.93 1.59 18.43
C GLY A 270 6.55 1.04 18.81
N ASN A 271 6.27 -0.20 18.45
CA ASN A 271 5.06 -0.89 18.92
C ASN A 271 5.04 -0.91 20.46
N ILE A 272 3.87 -0.63 21.07
CA ILE A 272 3.70 -0.56 22.52
C ILE A 272 4.29 -1.76 23.27
N ARG A 273 4.09 -2.99 22.76
CA ARG A 273 4.61 -4.19 23.39
C ARG A 273 6.14 -4.24 23.32
N MET A 274 6.70 -3.86 22.18
CA MET A 274 8.14 -3.85 21.96
C MET A 274 8.82 -2.83 22.87
N LEU A 275 8.26 -1.61 22.92
CA LEU A 275 8.82 -0.53 23.75
C LEU A 275 8.67 -0.81 25.24
N HIS A 276 7.50 -1.28 25.69
CA HIS A 276 7.31 -1.65 27.10
C HIS A 276 8.26 -2.76 27.53
N ASN A 277 8.41 -3.81 26.71
CA ASN A 277 9.34 -4.90 27.03
C ASN A 277 10.79 -4.41 27.10
N LEU A 278 11.21 -3.56 26.15
CA LEU A 278 12.55 -2.97 26.14
C LEU A 278 12.79 -2.12 27.40
N PHE A 279 11.82 -1.27 27.75
CA PHE A 279 11.90 -0.39 28.90
C PHE A 279 11.93 -1.17 30.21
N ILE A 280 11.13 -2.24 30.35
CA ILE A 280 11.14 -3.12 31.52
C ILE A 280 12.50 -3.83 31.67
N GLN A 281 13.11 -4.26 30.56
CA GLN A 281 14.36 -5.02 30.58
C GLN A 281 15.59 -4.14 30.82
N THR A 282 15.62 -2.94 30.24
CA THR A 282 16.84 -2.12 30.18
C THR A 282 16.75 -0.82 30.98
N GLY A 283 15.52 -0.39 31.34
CA GLY A 283 15.27 0.93 31.91
C GLY A 283 15.39 2.08 30.89
N ASP A 284 15.58 1.79 29.60
CA ASP A 284 15.77 2.77 28.53
C ASP A 284 14.91 2.42 27.31
N ASN A 285 14.79 3.36 26.37
CA ASN A 285 14.09 3.20 25.09
C ASN A 285 15.05 3.02 23.91
N PHE A 286 16.27 2.57 24.18
CA PHE A 286 17.30 2.35 23.17
C PHE A 286 17.33 0.89 22.72
N TYR A 287 17.02 0.66 21.44
CA TYR A 287 17.11 -0.65 20.80
C TYR A 287 18.48 -0.83 20.15
N ASP A 288 19.15 -1.94 20.48
CA ASP A 288 20.43 -2.34 19.92
C ASP A 288 20.45 -3.87 19.75
N ASP A 289 20.50 -4.35 18.51
CA ASP A 289 20.67 -5.77 18.18
C ASP A 289 22.09 -6.10 17.67
N GLY A 290 23.02 -5.15 17.79
CA GLY A 290 24.39 -5.24 17.28
C GLY A 290 24.56 -4.74 15.85
N ILE A 291 23.49 -4.64 15.06
CA ILE A 291 23.49 -4.16 13.67
C ILE A 291 22.73 -2.85 13.55
N ILE A 292 21.56 -2.78 14.18
CA ILE A 292 20.64 -1.66 14.14
C ILE A 292 20.59 -1.01 15.51
N LYS A 293 20.76 0.31 15.52
CA LYS A 293 20.68 1.14 16.71
C LYS A 293 19.64 2.23 16.48
N MET A 294 18.67 2.31 17.39
CA MET A 294 17.66 3.35 17.32
C MET A 294 17.03 3.63 18.68
N ARG A 295 16.59 4.87 18.87
CA ARG A 295 15.73 5.23 19.99
C ARG A 295 14.27 5.05 19.59
N LEU A 296 13.45 4.55 20.50
CA LEU A 296 12.04 4.24 20.26
C LEU A 296 11.12 5.11 21.12
N VAL A 297 9.98 5.51 20.56
CA VAL A 297 8.92 6.22 21.28
C VAL A 297 7.55 5.68 20.90
N ASN A 298 6.54 5.92 21.72
CA ASN A 298 5.14 5.69 21.38
C ASN A 298 4.25 6.64 22.19
N GLU A 299 2.95 6.58 21.94
CA GLU A 299 1.95 7.41 22.60
C GLU A 299 1.94 7.32 24.13
N THR A 300 2.44 6.22 24.71
CA THR A 300 2.51 6.03 26.17
C THR A 300 3.84 6.49 26.76
N LEU A 301 4.91 6.52 25.97
CA LEU A 301 6.28 6.75 26.42
C LEU A 301 7.05 7.63 25.43
N PHE A 302 7.44 8.81 25.90
CA PHE A 302 8.41 9.72 25.27
C PHE A 302 8.01 10.35 23.92
N MET A 303 6.84 10.03 23.36
CA MET A 303 6.35 10.67 22.13
C MET A 303 5.85 12.08 22.41
N GLU A 304 6.51 13.08 21.83
CA GLU A 304 6.11 14.48 21.89
C GLU A 304 4.86 14.75 21.04
N LYS A 305 3.97 15.62 21.54
CA LYS A 305 2.78 16.09 20.82
C LYS A 305 3.19 16.96 19.64
N ASN A 306 2.37 16.95 18.59
CA ASN A 306 2.57 17.74 17.37
C ASN A 306 3.91 17.49 16.63
N ARG A 307 4.41 16.25 16.70
CA ARG A 307 5.65 15.84 16.05
C ARG A 307 5.45 14.54 15.27
N TRP A 308 6.07 14.48 14.08
CA TRP A 308 6.11 13.28 13.26
C TRP A 308 7.25 12.36 13.69
N TYR A 309 6.95 11.07 13.76
CA TYR A 309 7.91 9.99 13.95
C TYR A 309 7.76 8.99 12.81
N LEU A 310 8.82 8.26 12.48
CA LEU A 310 8.74 7.19 11.48
C LEU A 310 8.66 5.84 12.17
N LEU A 311 7.84 4.95 11.65
CA LEU A 311 8.04 3.53 11.90
C LEU A 311 9.37 3.11 11.22
N PRO A 312 10.15 2.21 11.83
CA PRO A 312 11.41 1.79 11.24
C PRO A 312 11.21 0.94 9.98
N GLN A 313 10.04 0.34 9.78
CA GLN A 313 9.73 -0.46 8.61
C GLN A 313 9.36 0.43 7.42
N ALA A 314 10.01 0.17 6.29
CA ALA A 314 9.77 0.81 5.00
C ALA A 314 9.74 -0.24 3.90
N TYR A 315 9.18 0.09 2.73
CA TYR A 315 9.14 -0.83 1.60
C TYR A 315 9.65 -0.19 0.32
N SER A 316 10.44 -0.96 -0.43
CA SER A 316 10.94 -0.61 -1.76
C SER A 316 10.28 -1.53 -2.79
N LEU A 317 10.14 -1.07 -4.04
CA LEU A 317 9.60 -1.84 -5.16
C LEU A 317 10.56 -1.74 -6.34
N THR A 318 10.85 -2.87 -6.96
CA THR A 318 11.77 -3.03 -8.10
C THR A 318 11.08 -3.76 -9.24
N LEU A 319 11.39 -3.37 -10.47
CA LEU A 319 10.96 -4.06 -11.69
C LEU A 319 12.17 -4.64 -12.42
N THR A 320 12.15 -5.92 -12.77
CA THR A 320 13.27 -6.59 -13.45
C THR A 320 12.82 -7.09 -14.81
N LYS A 321 13.48 -6.65 -15.90
CA LYS A 321 13.17 -7.14 -17.26
C LYS A 321 13.33 -8.66 -17.34
N ILE A 322 12.41 -9.31 -18.04
CA ILE A 322 12.42 -10.76 -18.30
C ILE A 322 13.07 -11.05 -19.65
#